data_AF-A0A7C6A252-F1
#
_entry.id   AF-A0A7C6A252-F1
#
_cell.length_a   1.000
_cell.length_b   1.000
_cell.length_c   1.000
_cell.angle_alpha   90.00
_cell.angle_beta   90.00
_cell.angle_gamma   90.00
#
_symmetry.space_group_name_H-M   'P 1'
#
loop_
_entity.id
_entity.type
_entity.pdbx_description
1 polymer ?
#
loop_
_entity_poly.entity_id
_entity_poly.type
_entity_poly.pdbx_seq_one_letter_code
_entity_poly.pdbx_strand_id
1 'polypeptide(L)'
;MGGRWALAVDERARLRLERKACRLGDPVARLRYLQHQMQRLGAKKAPLLRTRFILPASLVLLLYWAAPTGSSAGRPLLSGSARLSPPAGAAIWLAQESQECELYSNGLRIELAWRAAGEPRRPRWLARRPSGHAWPTDPAGIVFHASESDTAPFRAELNERLKREGESLLSWVRRHKLYHYVVDRFGRVYRILGDQERAHHAGQSLWADADFIYFDLNESFLGVCLEACTTGPDPPALTAAQIQAARLLVQMLRARYGFSPANCVTHAQVSVNPLNGLIGYHSDWADGFPFESLGLPDNYAQPLPSLLLFGFEADTGFMQRAGPRLREVVEAARQEVSRQALNRGLTPAEYRRRLAEQYRQALRSVADMQQRRQSL
;
A
#
# COMPACT_ATOMS: atom_id res chain seq x y z
N MET A 1 -38.48 9.05 -13.76
CA MET A 1 -38.61 10.43 -13.23
C MET A 1 -38.31 10.40 -11.74
N GLY A 2 -37.43 11.28 -11.28
CA GLY A 2 -37.24 11.64 -9.86
C GLY A 2 -36.25 10.79 -9.06
N GLY A 3 -35.13 11.40 -8.64
CA GLY A 3 -34.47 10.98 -7.39
C GLY A 3 -32.97 10.67 -7.39
N ARG A 4 -32.12 11.41 -8.13
CA ARG A 4 -30.73 11.64 -7.70
C ARG A 4 -30.77 12.31 -6.31
N TRP A 5 -29.93 11.92 -5.35
CA TRP A 5 -29.18 12.74 -4.35
C TRP A 5 -28.72 11.89 -3.14
N ALA A 6 -27.51 12.22 -2.64
CA ALA A 6 -26.74 11.63 -1.51
C ALA A 6 -25.84 10.43 -1.92
N LEU A 7 -24.50 10.48 -1.96
CA LEU A 7 -23.49 11.28 -1.26
C LEU A 7 -22.28 11.53 -2.19
N ALA A 8 -22.24 12.69 -2.84
CA ALA A 8 -20.99 13.35 -3.17
C ALA A 8 -20.84 14.45 -2.12
N VAL A 9 -19.88 14.31 -1.19
CA VAL A 9 -19.42 15.47 -0.45
C VAL A 9 -18.72 16.35 -1.48
N ASP A 10 -19.37 17.46 -1.85
CA ASP A 10 -18.93 18.40 -2.88
C ASP A 10 -17.44 18.75 -2.70
N GLU A 11 -16.61 18.30 -3.64
CA GLU A 11 -15.17 18.52 -3.66
C GLU A 11 -14.84 20.03 -3.62
N ARG A 12 -15.74 20.87 -4.15
CA ARG A 12 -15.64 22.33 -4.05
C ARG A 12 -15.86 22.84 -2.63
N ALA A 13 -16.68 22.17 -1.83
CA ALA A 13 -16.88 22.51 -0.43
C ALA A 13 -15.64 22.16 0.42
N ARG A 14 -14.98 21.01 0.16
CA ARG A 14 -13.69 20.66 0.80
C ARG A 14 -12.59 21.65 0.43
N LEU A 15 -12.42 21.96 -0.86
CA LEU A 15 -11.41 22.93 -1.31
C LEU A 15 -11.65 24.34 -0.76
N ARG A 16 -12.92 24.75 -0.57
CA ARG A 16 -13.26 26.03 0.10
C ARG A 16 -12.95 26.00 1.60
N LEU A 17 -13.18 24.88 2.26
CA LEU A 17 -12.87 24.68 3.68
C LEU A 17 -11.34 24.75 3.91
N GLU A 18 -10.58 24.09 3.06
CA GLU A 18 -9.11 24.07 3.10
C GLU A 18 -8.52 25.44 2.79
N ARG A 19 -9.04 26.16 1.78
CA ARG A 19 -8.62 27.55 1.51
C ARG A 19 -8.88 28.50 2.68
N LYS A 20 -9.96 28.30 3.45
CA LYS A 20 -10.23 29.09 4.67
C LYS A 20 -9.31 28.69 5.82
N ALA A 21 -9.05 27.40 5.98
CA ALA A 21 -8.14 26.88 7.00
C ALA A 21 -6.68 27.34 6.76
N CYS A 22 -6.23 27.45 5.51
CA CYS A 22 -4.90 27.95 5.16
C CYS A 22 -4.71 29.45 5.41
N ARG A 23 -5.78 30.23 5.66
CA ARG A 23 -5.69 31.64 6.02
C ARG A 23 -5.50 31.85 7.53
N LEU A 24 -5.59 30.79 8.32
CA LEU A 24 -5.28 30.82 9.75
C LEU A 24 -3.79 30.53 9.91
N GLY A 25 -3.02 31.55 10.30
CA GLY A 25 -1.57 31.44 10.50
C GLY A 25 -1.18 30.65 11.75
N ASP A 26 -2.08 30.52 12.73
CA ASP A 26 -1.88 29.68 13.92
C ASP A 26 -2.30 28.22 13.63
N PRO A 27 -1.39 27.24 13.71
CA PRO A 27 -1.67 25.84 13.46
C PRO A 27 -2.69 25.23 14.44
N VAL A 28 -2.76 25.72 15.69
CA VAL A 28 -3.70 25.21 16.69
C VAL A 28 -5.12 25.73 16.43
N ALA A 29 -5.25 27.01 16.06
CA ALA A 29 -6.51 27.57 15.60
C ALA A 29 -7.02 26.90 14.32
N ARG A 30 -6.11 26.56 13.39
CA ARG A 30 -6.43 25.82 12.17
C ARG A 30 -6.99 24.43 12.46
N LEU A 31 -6.37 23.70 13.39
CA LEU A 31 -6.83 22.37 13.79
C LEU A 31 -8.22 22.43 14.46
N ARG A 32 -8.42 23.36 15.40
CA ARG A 32 -9.73 23.57 16.06
C ARG A 32 -10.81 23.94 15.05
N TYR A 33 -10.50 24.79 14.08
CA TYR A 33 -11.41 25.17 13.01
C TYR A 33 -11.85 23.95 12.18
N LEU A 34 -10.91 23.10 11.76
CA LEU A 34 -11.21 21.90 10.98
C LEU A 34 -12.04 20.89 11.77
N GLN A 35 -11.69 20.65 13.04
CA GLN A 35 -12.44 19.76 13.93
C GLN A 35 -13.89 20.23 14.13
N HIS A 36 -14.10 21.54 14.37
CA HIS A 36 -15.43 22.12 14.52
C HIS A 36 -16.29 21.99 13.24
N GLN A 37 -15.69 22.16 12.05
CA GLN A 37 -16.43 22.01 10.79
C GLN A 37 -16.78 20.54 10.50
N MET A 38 -15.91 19.60 10.85
CA MET A 38 -16.21 18.17 10.73
C MET A 38 -17.36 17.73 11.64
N GLN A 39 -17.45 18.28 12.86
CA GLN A 39 -18.56 18.01 13.78
C GLN A 39 -19.91 18.54 13.25
N ARG A 40 -19.92 19.68 12.55
CA ARG A 40 -21.15 20.22 11.91
C ARG A 40 -21.60 19.40 10.71
N LEU A 41 -20.67 18.76 9.99
CA LEU A 41 -20.99 17.90 8.84
C LEU A 41 -21.49 16.51 9.27
N GLY A 42 -21.14 16.04 10.47
CA GLY A 42 -21.57 14.74 11.03
C GLY A 42 -22.89 14.75 11.81
N ALA A 43 -23.51 15.90 12.06
CA ALA A 43 -24.72 15.99 12.85
C ALA A 43 -26.00 15.90 12.00
N LYS A 44 -26.37 14.68 11.58
CA LYS A 44 -27.78 14.33 11.31
C LYS A 44 -28.18 13.19 12.25
N LYS A 45 -28.89 13.55 13.33
CA LYS A 45 -29.46 12.59 14.29
C LYS A 45 -30.54 11.75 13.61
N ALA A 46 -30.39 10.43 13.61
CA ALA A 46 -31.47 9.50 13.27
C ALA A 46 -32.43 9.35 14.47
N PRO A 47 -33.74 9.11 14.26
CA PRO A 47 -34.72 9.07 15.34
C PRO A 47 -34.65 7.74 16.11
N LEU A 48 -34.79 7.85 17.45
CA LEU A 48 -34.92 6.74 18.40
C LEU A 48 -36.26 6.01 18.20
N LEU A 49 -36.23 4.76 17.77
CA LEU A 49 -37.38 3.87 17.80
C LEU A 49 -37.26 2.90 19.00
N ARG A 50 -37.99 3.25 20.05
CA ARG A 50 -38.35 2.38 21.19
C ARG A 50 -39.20 1.22 20.67
N THR A 51 -38.77 -0.02 20.91
CA THR A 51 -39.66 -1.18 20.88
C THR A 51 -39.49 -1.98 22.16
N ARG A 52 -40.65 -2.35 22.74
CA ARG A 52 -40.83 -2.94 24.06
C ARG A 52 -40.73 -4.46 24.01
N PHE A 53 -40.23 -5.02 25.10
CA PHE A 53 -40.24 -6.43 25.49
C PHE A 53 -41.59 -7.13 25.32
N ILE A 54 -41.56 -8.40 24.86
CA ILE A 54 -42.42 -9.51 25.34
C ILE A 54 -41.63 -10.83 25.24
N LEU A 55 -41.50 -11.55 26.36
CA LEU A 55 -41.11 -12.98 26.48
C LEU A 55 -42.33 -13.87 26.22
N PRO A 56 -42.15 -15.13 25.76
CA PRO A 56 -42.36 -16.21 26.73
C PRO A 56 -41.40 -17.40 26.60
N ALA A 57 -41.37 -18.13 27.71
CA ALA A 57 -40.62 -19.34 27.98
C ALA A 57 -41.01 -20.54 27.11
N SER A 58 -40.05 -21.42 26.81
CA SER A 58 -40.23 -22.87 27.00
C SER A 58 -38.89 -23.59 27.04
N LEU A 59 -38.75 -24.35 28.11
CA LEU A 59 -37.69 -25.25 28.51
C LEU A 59 -37.88 -26.59 27.76
N VAL A 60 -36.84 -27.13 27.11
CA VAL A 60 -36.66 -28.60 27.02
C VAL A 60 -35.16 -28.91 27.08
N LEU A 61 -34.82 -29.63 28.14
CA LEU A 61 -33.55 -30.26 28.45
C LEU A 61 -33.33 -31.47 27.52
N LEU A 62 -32.09 -31.72 27.07
CA LEU A 62 -31.56 -33.08 27.00
C LEU A 62 -30.03 -33.07 26.92
N LEU A 63 -29.44 -33.59 28.00
CA LEU A 63 -28.04 -33.94 28.19
C LEU A 63 -27.68 -35.14 27.31
N TYR A 64 -26.53 -35.09 26.65
CA TYR A 64 -25.69 -36.29 26.47
C TYR A 64 -24.21 -35.90 26.62
N TRP A 65 -23.53 -36.68 27.45
CA TRP A 65 -22.13 -36.56 27.84
C TRP A 65 -21.22 -37.41 26.93
N ALA A 66 -19.94 -37.02 26.93
CA ALA A 66 -18.72 -37.83 26.72
C ALA A 66 -18.12 -38.02 25.30
N ALA A 67 -17.10 -37.17 25.07
CA ALA A 67 -15.71 -37.46 24.65
C ALA A 67 -15.38 -37.99 23.22
N PRO A 68 -14.49 -37.28 22.49
CA PRO A 68 -13.57 -37.92 21.55
C PRO A 68 -12.33 -38.42 22.30
N THR A 69 -12.18 -39.74 22.39
CA THR A 69 -10.89 -40.37 22.65
C THR A 69 -10.20 -40.62 21.31
N GLY A 70 -9.03 -40.03 21.13
CA GLY A 70 -8.26 -40.11 19.90
C GLY A 70 -6.86 -39.54 20.10
N SER A 71 -6.17 -40.06 21.12
CA SER A 71 -4.77 -39.78 21.38
C SER A 71 -3.93 -40.54 20.34
N SER A 72 -3.17 -39.82 19.51
CA SER A 72 -1.95 -40.37 18.90
C SER A 72 -0.81 -39.41 19.17
N ALA A 73 -0.12 -39.66 20.29
CA ALA A 73 1.23 -39.19 20.51
C ALA A 73 2.17 -39.99 19.60
N GLY A 74 2.95 -39.30 18.77
CA GLY A 74 3.84 -39.93 17.80
C GLY A 74 5.04 -39.06 17.45
N ARG A 75 5.96 -38.92 18.43
CA ARG A 75 7.40 -38.60 18.36
C ARG A 75 7.89 -37.27 17.70
N PRO A 76 8.85 -36.58 18.34
CA PRO A 76 9.49 -35.39 17.78
C PRO A 76 10.58 -35.81 16.79
N LEU A 77 10.46 -35.39 15.54
CA LEU A 77 11.61 -35.33 14.64
C LEU A 77 12.29 -33.98 14.83
N LEU A 78 13.37 -33.98 15.61
CA LEU A 78 14.46 -33.02 15.41
C LEU A 78 15.02 -33.26 14.00
N SER A 79 14.81 -32.33 13.08
CA SER A 79 15.69 -32.20 11.93
C SER A 79 15.62 -30.78 11.38
N GLY A 80 16.80 -30.23 11.12
CA GLY A 80 17.07 -28.81 10.95
C GLY A 80 16.15 -28.08 9.98
N SER A 81 15.87 -26.82 10.33
CA SER A 81 15.33 -25.84 9.39
C SER A 81 16.40 -25.53 8.33
N ALA A 82 16.59 -26.47 7.40
CA ALA A 82 17.16 -26.14 6.11
C ALA A 82 16.13 -25.21 5.46
N ARG A 83 16.47 -23.92 5.33
CA ARG A 83 15.74 -22.99 4.48
C ARG A 83 15.88 -23.50 3.05
N LEU A 84 15.00 -24.40 2.65
CA LEU A 84 14.80 -24.75 1.25
C LEU A 84 14.10 -23.55 0.61
N SER A 85 14.89 -22.57 0.21
CA SER A 85 14.44 -21.65 -0.83
C SER A 85 14.17 -22.51 -2.07
N PRO A 86 12.98 -22.41 -2.71
CA PRO A 86 12.76 -23.09 -3.98
C PRO A 86 13.85 -22.67 -4.96
N PRO A 87 14.29 -23.57 -5.85
CA PRO A 87 15.31 -23.25 -6.85
C PRO A 87 14.86 -22.02 -7.64
N ALA A 88 15.75 -21.03 -7.74
CA ALA A 88 15.50 -19.83 -8.52
C ALA A 88 15.14 -20.25 -9.95
N GLY A 89 13.93 -19.89 -10.41
CA GLY A 89 13.44 -20.23 -11.75
C GLY A 89 12.41 -21.37 -11.83
N ALA A 90 11.99 -21.97 -10.71
CA ALA A 90 10.83 -22.86 -10.73
C ALA A 90 9.56 -22.08 -11.14
N ALA A 91 8.89 -22.51 -12.20
CA ALA A 91 7.62 -21.94 -12.62
C ALA A 91 6.60 -22.07 -11.49
N ILE A 92 5.88 -20.99 -11.18
CA ILE A 92 4.73 -21.01 -10.27
C ILE A 92 3.48 -20.99 -11.14
N TRP A 93 2.67 -22.03 -11.06
CA TRP A 93 1.45 -22.17 -11.86
C TRP A 93 0.21 -22.22 -10.97
N LEU A 94 -0.93 -21.87 -11.55
CA LEU A 94 -2.24 -22.02 -10.92
C LEU A 94 -2.57 -23.52 -10.84
N ALA A 95 -2.60 -24.06 -9.63
CA ALA A 95 -2.86 -25.48 -9.38
C ALA A 95 -4.37 -25.77 -9.30
N GLN A 96 -5.15 -24.83 -8.78
CA GLN A 96 -6.61 -24.91 -8.72
C GLN A 96 -7.23 -23.52 -8.78
N GLU A 97 -8.33 -23.41 -9.52
CA GLU A 97 -9.18 -22.22 -9.57
C GLU A 97 -10.62 -22.62 -9.24
N SER A 98 -11.27 -21.86 -8.36
CA SER A 98 -12.69 -21.97 -8.06
C SER A 98 -13.32 -20.58 -7.99
N GLN A 99 -14.64 -20.52 -7.79
CA GLN A 99 -15.32 -19.23 -7.56
C GLN A 99 -14.89 -18.56 -6.24
N GLU A 100 -14.35 -19.33 -5.30
CA GLU A 100 -13.99 -18.86 -3.96
C GLU A 100 -12.50 -18.52 -3.84
N CYS A 101 -11.63 -19.21 -4.57
CA CYS A 101 -10.19 -19.08 -4.39
C CYS A 101 -9.34 -19.49 -5.60
N GLU A 102 -8.12 -18.96 -5.64
CA GLU A 102 -7.00 -19.45 -6.45
C GLU A 102 -5.99 -20.17 -5.53
N LEU A 103 -5.49 -21.34 -5.94
CA LEU A 103 -4.38 -22.04 -5.27
C LEU A 103 -3.22 -22.20 -6.26
N TYR A 104 -2.02 -21.76 -5.88
CA TYR A 104 -0.82 -21.84 -6.69
C TYR A 104 0.13 -22.94 -6.22
N SER A 105 1.00 -23.39 -7.12
CA SER A 105 1.93 -24.51 -6.86
C SER A 105 2.96 -24.24 -5.75
N ASN A 106 3.18 -22.98 -5.36
CA ASN A 106 4.01 -22.62 -4.20
C ASN A 106 3.23 -22.63 -2.87
N GLY A 107 1.98 -23.08 -2.85
CA GLY A 107 1.11 -23.12 -1.67
C GLY A 107 0.39 -21.81 -1.36
N LEU A 108 0.54 -20.77 -2.19
CA LEU A 108 -0.24 -19.54 -2.06
C LEU A 108 -1.72 -19.82 -2.34
N ARG A 109 -2.57 -19.51 -1.37
CA ARG A 109 -4.03 -19.46 -1.54
C ARG A 109 -4.49 -18.00 -1.54
N ILE A 110 -5.29 -17.63 -2.53
CA ILE A 110 -5.86 -16.29 -2.67
C ILE A 110 -7.38 -16.40 -2.63
N GLU A 111 -8.00 -15.75 -1.65
CA GLU A 111 -9.45 -15.70 -1.51
C GLU A 111 -10.05 -14.64 -2.46
N LEU A 112 -11.14 -15.00 -3.14
CA LEU A 112 -11.81 -14.18 -4.16
C LEU A 112 -13.11 -13.54 -3.68
N ALA A 113 -13.58 -13.85 -2.47
CA ALA A 113 -14.85 -13.40 -1.91
C ALA A 113 -15.01 -11.86 -1.87
N TRP A 114 -13.90 -11.11 -1.87
CA TRP A 114 -13.89 -9.65 -1.79
C TRP A 114 -13.50 -8.95 -3.10
N ARG A 115 -13.39 -9.71 -4.20
CA ARG A 115 -13.06 -9.15 -5.50
C ARG A 115 -14.11 -8.13 -5.96
N ALA A 116 -13.64 -7.05 -6.55
CA ALA A 116 -14.43 -6.05 -7.25
C ALA A 116 -13.95 -5.89 -8.68
N ALA A 117 -14.79 -5.28 -9.52
CA ALA A 117 -14.40 -4.85 -10.86
C ALA A 117 -13.67 -3.50 -10.78
N GLY A 118 -12.49 -3.44 -11.37
CA GLY A 118 -11.69 -2.23 -11.53
C GLY A 118 -11.78 -1.67 -12.95
N GLU A 119 -11.04 -0.59 -13.18
CA GLU A 119 -10.82 -0.04 -14.51
C GLU A 119 -9.46 -0.50 -15.02
N PRO A 120 -9.23 -0.69 -16.33
CA PRO A 120 -7.91 -1.02 -16.85
C PRO A 120 -6.86 0.04 -16.50
N ARG A 121 -5.64 -0.39 -16.18
CA ARG A 121 -4.52 0.53 -15.93
C ARG A 121 -3.99 1.15 -17.21
N ARG A 122 -3.35 2.31 -17.06
CA ARG A 122 -2.71 3.06 -18.14
C ARG A 122 -1.32 3.49 -17.69
N PRO A 123 -0.33 2.57 -17.70
CA PRO A 123 1.00 2.81 -17.16
C PRO A 123 1.62 4.12 -17.64
N ARG A 124 2.23 4.85 -16.70
CA ARG A 124 2.80 6.18 -16.90
C ARG A 124 4.30 6.12 -16.65
N TRP A 125 5.07 6.13 -17.73
CA TRP A 125 6.51 5.94 -17.65
C TRP A 125 7.28 6.74 -18.69
N LEU A 126 8.57 6.95 -18.43
CA LEU A 126 9.57 7.48 -19.37
C LEU A 126 10.79 6.56 -19.37
N ALA A 127 11.43 6.40 -20.52
CA ALA A 127 12.74 5.74 -20.59
C ALA A 127 13.81 6.65 -19.96
N ARG A 128 14.68 6.09 -19.11
CA ARG A 128 15.84 6.79 -18.51
C ARG A 128 16.98 6.94 -19.49
N ARG A 129 17.09 6.03 -20.47
CA ARG A 129 18.11 6.05 -21.52
C ARG A 129 17.42 6.01 -22.89
N PRO A 130 17.96 6.71 -23.91
CA PRO A 130 17.40 6.69 -25.26
C PRO A 130 17.47 5.32 -25.98
N SER A 131 18.02 4.28 -25.35
CA SER A 131 18.32 3.01 -25.98
C SER A 131 17.15 2.02 -25.88
N GLY A 132 16.35 1.96 -26.95
CA GLY A 132 15.55 0.78 -27.31
C GLY A 132 14.03 0.91 -27.09
N HIS A 133 13.27 0.28 -27.98
CA HIS A 133 11.80 0.14 -27.96
C HIS A 133 11.29 -0.82 -26.87
N ALA A 134 12.03 -0.98 -25.78
CA ALA A 134 11.63 -1.86 -24.69
C ALA A 134 10.50 -1.20 -23.89
N TRP A 135 9.40 -1.93 -23.73
CA TRP A 135 8.30 -1.54 -22.84
C TRP A 135 8.62 -2.05 -21.44
N PRO A 136 8.30 -1.29 -20.38
CA PRO A 136 8.39 -1.82 -19.04
C PRO A 136 7.45 -3.01 -18.88
N THR A 137 7.76 -3.92 -17.97
CA THR A 137 6.82 -4.96 -17.58
C THR A 137 5.54 -4.32 -17.05
N ASP A 138 4.41 -4.99 -17.27
CA ASP A 138 3.10 -4.50 -16.85
C ASP A 138 2.39 -5.62 -16.05
N PRO A 139 2.52 -5.63 -14.71
CA PRO A 139 3.02 -4.57 -13.83
C PRO A 139 4.53 -4.43 -13.80
N ALA A 140 4.97 -3.22 -13.45
CA ALA A 140 6.38 -2.87 -13.27
C ALA A 140 6.94 -3.30 -11.90
N GLY A 141 6.07 -3.54 -10.91
CA GLY A 141 6.50 -3.90 -9.56
C GLY A 141 5.38 -3.96 -8.53
N ILE A 142 5.77 -3.88 -7.25
CA ILE A 142 4.88 -3.90 -6.08
C ILE A 142 5.14 -2.65 -5.22
N VAL A 143 4.07 -1.99 -4.77
CA VAL A 143 4.14 -1.05 -3.64
C VAL A 143 3.49 -1.71 -2.43
N PHE A 144 4.25 -1.84 -1.34
CA PHE A 144 3.77 -2.38 -0.08
C PHE A 144 3.18 -1.29 0.82
N HIS A 145 2.05 -1.61 1.42
CA HIS A 145 1.27 -0.72 2.29
C HIS A 145 1.03 -1.34 3.65
N ALA A 146 0.93 -0.51 4.68
CA ALA A 146 0.21 -0.87 5.90
C ALA A 146 -1.21 -0.32 5.80
N SER A 147 -2.19 -1.01 6.37
CA SER A 147 -3.56 -0.47 6.43
C SER A 147 -3.66 0.77 7.33
N GLU A 148 -2.71 0.96 8.25
CA GLU A 148 -2.72 1.98 9.31
C GLU A 148 -4.03 1.99 10.11
N SER A 149 -4.64 0.81 10.23
CA SER A 149 -5.85 0.61 11.02
C SER A 149 -5.50 0.42 12.50
N ASP A 150 -6.39 0.86 13.39
CA ASP A 150 -6.32 0.56 14.82
C ASP A 150 -6.59 -0.93 15.05
N THR A 151 -5.55 -1.75 14.96
CA THR A 151 -5.67 -3.20 15.09
C THR A 151 -5.63 -3.60 16.55
N ALA A 152 -6.59 -4.41 16.99
CA ALA A 152 -6.54 -5.06 18.29
C ALA A 152 -5.22 -5.85 18.47
N PRO A 153 -4.73 -6.02 19.72
CA PRO A 153 -3.61 -6.92 19.98
C PRO A 153 -3.85 -8.32 19.43
N PHE A 154 -2.83 -8.94 18.84
CA PHE A 154 -2.94 -10.26 18.24
C PHE A 154 -2.92 -11.36 19.30
N ARG A 155 -4.07 -11.56 19.96
CA ARG A 155 -4.26 -12.54 21.04
C ARG A 155 -5.51 -13.36 20.80
N ALA A 156 -5.47 -14.63 21.22
CA ALA A 156 -6.54 -15.59 20.96
C ALA A 156 -7.89 -15.14 21.55
N GLU A 157 -7.88 -14.43 22.68
CA GLU A 157 -9.09 -13.93 23.35
C GLU A 157 -9.79 -12.82 22.54
N LEU A 158 -9.08 -12.18 21.61
CA LEU A 158 -9.58 -11.10 20.76
C LEU A 158 -9.93 -11.57 19.34
N ASN A 159 -9.97 -12.89 19.09
CA ASN A 159 -10.16 -13.47 17.76
C ASN A 159 -11.38 -12.91 17.00
N GLU A 160 -12.54 -12.83 17.67
CA GLU A 160 -13.76 -12.30 17.04
C GLU A 160 -13.66 -10.80 16.74
N ARG A 161 -12.89 -10.05 17.53
CA ARG A 161 -12.63 -8.64 17.24
C ARG A 161 -11.70 -8.50 16.02
N LEU A 162 -10.60 -9.27 15.99
CA LEU A 162 -9.65 -9.28 14.87
C LEU A 162 -10.34 -9.64 13.55
N LYS A 163 -11.22 -10.66 13.54
CA LYS A 163 -12.00 -11.01 12.35
C LYS A 163 -12.90 -9.88 11.87
N ARG A 164 -13.64 -9.23 12.78
CA ARG A 164 -14.52 -8.10 12.43
C ARG A 164 -13.75 -6.89 11.92
N GLU A 165 -12.59 -6.59 12.50
CA GLU A 165 -11.69 -5.53 12.02
C GLU A 165 -11.19 -5.83 10.61
N GLY A 166 -10.73 -7.06 10.36
CA GLY A 166 -10.31 -7.50 9.02
C GLY A 166 -11.42 -7.45 7.98
N GLU A 167 -12.64 -7.90 8.30
CA GLU A 167 -13.80 -7.78 7.40
C GLU A 167 -14.19 -6.32 7.12
N SER A 168 -14.09 -5.46 8.14
CA SER A 168 -14.34 -4.02 7.99
C SER A 168 -13.31 -3.37 7.07
N LEU A 169 -12.03 -3.74 7.21
CA LEU A 169 -10.96 -3.33 6.32
C LEU A 169 -11.22 -3.79 4.89
N LEU A 170 -11.53 -5.07 4.67
CA LEU A 170 -11.81 -5.63 3.34
C LEU A 170 -13.01 -4.93 2.67
N SER A 171 -14.08 -4.68 3.43
CA SER A 171 -15.25 -3.93 2.95
C SER A 171 -14.90 -2.50 2.53
N TRP A 172 -14.08 -1.81 3.32
CA TRP A 172 -13.61 -0.46 3.01
C TRP A 172 -12.73 -0.45 1.76
N VAL A 173 -11.72 -1.32 1.72
CA VAL A 173 -10.75 -1.48 0.63
C VAL A 173 -11.45 -1.80 -0.68
N ARG A 174 -12.39 -2.75 -0.67
CA ARG A 174 -13.21 -3.10 -1.84
C ARG A 174 -14.04 -1.93 -2.34
N ARG A 175 -14.76 -1.23 -1.44
CA ARG A 175 -15.62 -0.10 -1.80
C ARG A 175 -14.84 1.03 -2.48
N HIS A 176 -13.63 1.28 -2.00
CA HIS A 176 -12.79 2.37 -2.50
C HIS A 176 -11.77 1.89 -3.54
N LYS A 177 -11.84 0.63 -3.98
CA LYS A 177 -10.94 0.03 -4.96
C LYS A 177 -9.46 0.26 -4.61
N LEU A 178 -9.14 0.09 -3.32
CA LEU A 178 -7.78 0.20 -2.81
C LEU A 178 -7.08 -1.14 -2.99
N TYR A 179 -5.80 -1.09 -3.35
CA TYR A 179 -4.92 -2.26 -3.49
C TYR A 179 -5.40 -3.34 -4.49
N HIS A 180 -4.49 -4.24 -4.84
CA HIS A 180 -4.80 -5.46 -5.58
C HIS A 180 -4.95 -6.62 -4.61
N TYR A 181 -4.10 -6.65 -3.58
CA TYR A 181 -4.07 -7.68 -2.57
C TYR A 181 -4.09 -7.10 -1.16
N VAL A 182 -4.79 -7.79 -0.25
CA VAL A 182 -4.73 -7.55 1.20
C VAL A 182 -4.29 -8.84 1.88
N VAL A 183 -3.34 -8.75 2.81
CA VAL A 183 -2.96 -9.85 3.70
C VAL A 183 -3.41 -9.51 5.11
N ASP A 184 -4.38 -10.26 5.63
CA ASP A 184 -4.94 -10.02 6.96
C ASP A 184 -4.00 -10.50 8.09
N ARG A 185 -4.34 -10.21 9.35
CA ARG A 185 -3.53 -10.62 10.52
C ARG A 185 -3.28 -12.13 10.63
N PHE A 186 -4.15 -12.95 10.05
CA PHE A 186 -4.07 -14.41 10.07
C PHE A 186 -3.30 -15.00 8.88
N GLY A 187 -2.79 -14.16 7.96
CA GLY A 187 -2.04 -14.59 6.80
C GLY A 187 -2.92 -15.03 5.62
N ARG A 188 -4.22 -14.72 5.62
CA ARG A 188 -5.09 -14.94 4.46
C ARG A 188 -4.84 -13.83 3.44
N VAL A 189 -4.64 -14.23 2.18
CA VAL A 189 -4.45 -13.30 1.07
C VAL A 189 -5.77 -13.13 0.33
N TYR A 190 -6.21 -11.90 0.15
CA TYR A 190 -7.44 -11.55 -0.55
C TYR A 190 -7.11 -10.81 -1.84
N ARG A 191 -7.71 -11.22 -2.96
CA ARG A 191 -7.72 -10.42 -4.20
C ARG A 191 -8.87 -9.42 -4.13
N ILE A 192 -8.55 -8.14 -4.24
CA ILE A 192 -9.54 -7.06 -4.32
C ILE A 192 -9.77 -6.65 -5.76
N LEU A 193 -8.68 -6.44 -6.51
CA LEU A 193 -8.71 -6.10 -7.94
C LEU A 193 -7.83 -7.08 -8.72
N GLY A 194 -8.16 -7.26 -10.01
CA GLY A 194 -7.34 -8.00 -10.95
C GLY A 194 -6.01 -7.28 -11.22
N ASP A 195 -4.97 -8.03 -11.55
CA ASP A 195 -3.60 -7.50 -11.69
C ASP A 195 -3.42 -6.48 -12.81
N GLN A 196 -4.37 -6.40 -13.76
CA GLN A 196 -4.40 -5.46 -14.88
C GLN A 196 -5.44 -4.35 -14.69
N GLU A 197 -6.02 -4.26 -13.50
CA GLU A 197 -6.94 -3.21 -13.11
C GLU A 197 -6.20 -2.17 -12.26
N ARG A 198 -6.72 -0.94 -12.24
CA ARG A 198 -6.16 0.18 -11.51
C ARG A 198 -6.68 0.19 -10.09
N ALA A 199 -5.76 0.08 -9.13
CA ALA A 199 -6.03 0.31 -7.72
C ALA A 199 -5.69 1.75 -7.31
N HIS A 200 -6.45 2.34 -6.38
CA HIS A 200 -6.16 3.67 -5.85
C HIS A 200 -5.30 3.60 -4.57
N HIS A 201 -4.01 3.25 -4.70
CA HIS A 201 -3.17 2.93 -3.53
C HIS A 201 -1.97 3.85 -3.29
N ALA A 202 -1.32 4.37 -4.33
CA ALA A 202 -0.06 5.10 -4.23
C ALA A 202 -0.19 6.63 -4.35
N GLY A 203 -1.35 7.13 -4.81
CA GLY A 203 -1.57 8.57 -5.03
C GLY A 203 -0.49 9.22 -5.90
N GLN A 204 -0.07 10.44 -5.55
CA GLN A 204 1.07 11.10 -6.17
C GLN A 204 2.36 10.36 -5.77
N SER A 205 2.90 9.64 -6.74
CA SER A 205 4.00 8.71 -6.49
C SER A 205 4.98 8.68 -7.66
N LEU A 206 6.23 8.35 -7.33
CA LEU A 206 7.33 8.27 -8.27
C LEU A 206 8.29 7.14 -7.89
N TRP A 207 8.71 6.37 -8.89
CA TRP A 207 9.81 5.43 -8.76
C TRP A 207 10.63 5.37 -10.05
N ALA A 208 11.80 4.74 -10.02
CA ALA A 208 12.62 4.51 -11.19
C ALA A 208 13.53 3.32 -10.95
N ASP A 209 13.69 2.48 -11.97
CA ASP A 209 14.72 1.44 -12.02
C ASP A 209 15.84 1.85 -12.97
N ALA A 210 16.66 0.90 -13.45
CA ALA A 210 17.76 1.19 -14.36
C ALA A 210 17.29 1.80 -15.70
N ASP A 211 16.10 1.44 -16.15
CA ASP A 211 15.64 1.64 -17.52
C ASP A 211 14.48 2.63 -17.62
N PHE A 212 13.62 2.72 -16.61
CA PHE A 212 12.40 3.51 -16.65
C PHE A 212 12.20 4.38 -15.41
N ILE A 213 11.49 5.48 -15.60
CA ILE A 213 10.92 6.34 -14.56
C ILE A 213 9.42 6.15 -14.59
N TYR A 214 8.81 5.84 -13.46
CA TYR A 214 7.38 5.61 -13.31
C TYR A 214 6.73 6.73 -12.51
N PHE A 215 5.59 7.21 -12.99
CA PHE A 215 4.77 8.24 -12.35
C PHE A 215 3.40 7.65 -12.04
N ASP A 216 2.73 8.11 -10.98
CA ASP A 216 1.40 7.62 -10.59
C ASP A 216 1.35 6.08 -10.54
N LEU A 217 2.01 5.51 -9.54
CA LEU A 217 2.23 4.07 -9.43
C LEU A 217 0.93 3.26 -9.33
N ASN A 218 -0.22 3.89 -9.11
CA ASN A 218 -1.55 3.26 -9.29
C ASN A 218 -1.71 2.62 -10.68
N GLU A 219 -1.08 3.21 -11.69
CA GLU A 219 -1.20 2.80 -13.08
C GLU A 219 -0.17 1.74 -13.49
N SER A 220 0.89 1.55 -12.71
CA SER A 220 2.07 0.78 -13.16
C SER A 220 2.51 -0.30 -12.16
N PHE A 221 2.11 -0.23 -10.89
CA PHE A 221 2.53 -1.14 -9.83
C PHE A 221 1.33 -1.81 -9.16
N LEU A 222 1.57 -2.98 -8.58
CA LEU A 222 0.59 -3.66 -7.75
C LEU A 222 0.66 -3.13 -6.32
N GLY A 223 -0.42 -2.55 -5.81
CA GLY A 223 -0.60 -2.32 -4.37
C GLY A 223 -0.86 -3.62 -3.59
N VAL A 224 0.01 -3.93 -2.61
CA VAL A 224 -0.16 -5.02 -1.65
C VAL A 224 -0.25 -4.41 -0.25
N CYS A 225 -1.39 -4.55 0.42
CA CYS A 225 -1.60 -4.06 1.77
C CYS A 225 -1.46 -5.19 2.79
N LEU A 226 -0.68 -4.95 3.84
CA LEU A 226 -0.63 -5.79 5.02
C LEU A 226 -1.46 -5.12 6.12
N GLU A 227 -2.40 -5.85 6.72
CA GLU A 227 -3.18 -5.34 7.84
C GLU A 227 -2.26 -5.09 9.05
N ALA A 228 -1.94 -3.84 9.34
CA ALA A 228 -0.94 -3.44 10.32
C ALA A 228 -1.05 -1.94 10.66
N CYS A 229 -0.47 -1.55 11.79
CA CYS A 229 -0.21 -0.16 12.18
C CYS A 229 1.30 -0.01 12.38
N THR A 230 1.99 0.79 11.55
CA THR A 230 3.46 0.83 11.59
C THR A 230 4.00 1.54 12.82
N THR A 231 3.23 2.46 13.39
CA THR A 231 3.52 3.13 14.66
C THR A 231 2.65 2.60 15.80
N GLY A 232 2.15 1.37 15.66
CA GLY A 232 1.30 0.73 16.67
C GLY A 232 2.06 0.43 17.98
N PRO A 233 1.34 0.23 19.09
CA PRO A 233 1.95 0.02 20.40
C PRO A 233 2.67 -1.33 20.55
N ASP A 234 2.32 -2.33 19.74
CA ASP A 234 2.78 -3.71 19.88
C ASP A 234 3.67 -4.14 18.69
N PRO A 235 5.01 -4.04 18.80
CA PRO A 235 5.93 -4.63 17.82
C PRO A 235 6.09 -6.15 18.00
N PRO A 236 6.38 -6.93 16.94
CA PRO A 236 6.49 -6.49 15.54
C PRO A 236 5.12 -6.23 14.91
N ALA A 237 5.05 -5.26 13.99
CA ALA A 237 3.80 -4.86 13.35
C ALA A 237 3.12 -5.96 12.50
N LEU A 238 3.88 -7.01 12.11
CA LEU A 238 3.41 -8.12 11.27
C LEU A 238 3.53 -9.45 12.00
N THR A 239 2.53 -10.32 11.80
CA THR A 239 2.57 -11.71 12.30
C THR A 239 3.44 -12.60 11.40
N ALA A 240 3.91 -13.73 11.93
CA ALA A 240 4.64 -14.72 11.14
C ALA A 240 3.80 -15.25 9.95
N ALA A 241 2.49 -15.39 10.15
CA ALA A 241 1.56 -15.81 9.11
C ALA A 241 1.48 -14.78 7.96
N GLN A 242 1.43 -13.48 8.29
CA GLN A 242 1.48 -12.41 7.30
C GLN A 242 2.78 -12.44 6.49
N ILE A 243 3.92 -12.59 7.17
CA ILE A 243 5.24 -12.65 6.50
C ILE A 243 5.30 -13.83 5.53
N GLN A 244 4.87 -15.03 5.97
CA GLN A 244 4.85 -16.22 5.11
C GLN A 244 3.92 -16.04 3.90
N ALA A 245 2.70 -15.54 4.12
CA ALA A 245 1.73 -15.32 3.04
C ALA A 245 2.22 -14.27 2.03
N ALA A 246 2.77 -13.15 2.53
CA ALA A 246 3.34 -12.10 1.69
C ALA A 246 4.54 -12.61 0.89
N ARG A 247 5.40 -13.44 1.48
CA ARG A 247 6.53 -14.08 0.78
C ARG A 247 6.04 -14.94 -0.39
N LEU A 248 5.02 -15.78 -0.19
CA LEU A 248 4.46 -16.62 -1.24
C LEU A 248 3.78 -15.79 -2.34
N LEU A 249 3.10 -14.71 -1.97
CA LEU A 249 2.51 -13.75 -2.91
C LEU A 249 3.58 -13.07 -3.77
N VAL A 250 4.65 -12.55 -3.16
CA VAL A 250 5.77 -11.92 -3.87
C VAL A 250 6.45 -12.89 -4.82
N GLN A 251 6.68 -14.14 -4.39
CA GLN A 251 7.24 -15.17 -5.27
C GLN A 251 6.35 -15.40 -6.50
N MET A 252 5.04 -15.59 -6.30
CA MET A 252 4.09 -15.81 -7.39
C MET A 252 4.07 -14.62 -8.36
N LEU A 253 3.94 -13.38 -7.86
CA LEU A 253 3.87 -12.18 -8.69
C LEU A 253 5.17 -11.97 -9.49
N ARG A 254 6.32 -12.18 -8.86
CA ARG A 254 7.62 -12.07 -9.54
C ARG A 254 7.83 -13.17 -10.57
N ALA A 255 7.42 -14.41 -10.28
CA ALA A 255 7.49 -15.50 -11.25
C ALA A 255 6.57 -15.27 -12.45
N ARG A 256 5.37 -14.68 -12.22
CA ARG A 256 4.38 -14.41 -13.26
C ARG A 256 4.78 -13.26 -14.18
N TYR A 257 5.34 -12.19 -13.64
CA TYR A 257 5.56 -10.93 -14.39
C TYR A 257 7.03 -10.63 -14.68
N GLY A 258 7.98 -11.26 -13.98
CA GLY A 258 9.40 -11.08 -14.23
C GLY A 258 9.96 -9.69 -13.86
N PHE A 259 9.21 -8.85 -13.13
CA PHE A 259 9.72 -7.54 -12.72
C PHE A 259 10.90 -7.65 -11.73
N SER A 260 11.78 -6.64 -11.79
CA SER A 260 12.98 -6.56 -10.95
C SER A 260 12.63 -6.57 -9.46
N PRO A 261 13.40 -7.26 -8.59
CA PRO A 261 13.24 -7.14 -7.14
C PRO A 261 13.45 -5.70 -6.65
N ALA A 262 14.15 -4.86 -7.41
CA ALA A 262 14.32 -3.44 -7.11
C ALA A 262 13.00 -2.65 -7.20
N ASN A 263 12.01 -3.16 -7.93
CA ASN A 263 10.67 -2.57 -8.07
C ASN A 263 9.68 -3.09 -7.01
N CYS A 264 10.16 -3.73 -5.95
CA CYS A 264 9.35 -4.07 -4.78
C CYS A 264 9.63 -3.04 -3.68
N VAL A 265 8.82 -2.00 -3.56
CA VAL A 265 9.10 -0.82 -2.75
C VAL A 265 8.02 -0.57 -1.71
N THR A 266 8.32 0.19 -0.67
CA THR A 266 7.29 0.64 0.28
C THR A 266 6.64 1.94 -0.17
N HIS A 267 5.44 2.21 0.36
CA HIS A 267 4.74 3.45 0.06
C HIS A 267 5.53 4.70 0.46
N ALA A 268 6.21 4.66 1.62
CA ALA A 268 7.08 5.74 2.08
C ALA A 268 8.21 6.11 1.09
N GLN A 269 8.73 5.16 0.32
CA GLN A 269 9.80 5.40 -0.64
C GLN A 269 9.32 6.13 -1.91
N VAL A 270 8.06 5.92 -2.28
CA VAL A 270 7.51 6.40 -3.56
C VAL A 270 6.58 7.60 -3.41
N SER A 271 6.04 7.83 -2.21
CA SER A 271 5.06 8.88 -1.97
C SER A 271 5.67 10.27 -2.05
N VAL A 272 5.09 11.15 -2.86
CA VAL A 272 5.58 12.52 -3.06
C VAL A 272 4.45 13.54 -3.02
N ASN A 273 4.79 14.79 -2.69
CA ASN A 273 3.92 15.95 -2.82
C ASN A 273 4.58 16.97 -3.76
N PRO A 274 4.21 16.99 -5.05
CA PRO A 274 4.77 17.91 -6.02
C PRO A 274 4.47 19.39 -5.74
N LEU A 275 3.47 19.73 -4.91
CA LEU A 275 3.12 21.12 -4.62
C LEU A 275 4.18 21.81 -3.77
N ASN A 276 4.80 21.08 -2.85
CA ASN A 276 5.87 21.59 -1.99
C ASN A 276 7.24 20.94 -2.28
N GLY A 277 7.30 20.00 -3.23
CA GLY A 277 8.52 19.31 -3.59
C GLY A 277 9.02 18.37 -2.49
N LEU A 278 8.14 17.86 -1.62
CA LEU A 278 8.53 16.97 -0.53
C LEU A 278 8.22 15.50 -0.82
N ILE A 279 9.05 14.60 -0.31
CA ILE A 279 8.75 13.16 -0.23
C ILE A 279 7.96 12.83 1.05
N GLY A 280 7.43 11.62 1.13
CA GLY A 280 6.86 11.12 2.39
C GLY A 280 5.48 11.66 2.73
N TYR A 281 4.68 12.02 1.72
CA TYR A 281 3.28 12.42 1.91
C TYR A 281 2.48 11.32 2.64
N HIS A 282 2.73 10.08 2.25
CA HIS A 282 2.46 8.89 3.04
C HIS A 282 3.78 8.26 3.51
N SER A 283 3.76 7.66 4.69
CA SER A 283 4.97 7.18 5.38
C SER A 283 4.82 5.82 6.02
N ASP A 284 3.74 5.09 5.71
CA ASP A 284 3.65 3.70 6.10
C ASP A 284 4.84 2.94 5.51
N TRP A 285 5.43 2.09 6.36
CA TRP A 285 6.68 1.39 6.06
C TRP A 285 7.85 2.33 5.69
N ALA A 286 7.95 3.50 6.32
CA ALA A 286 9.19 4.30 6.33
C ALA A 286 10.32 3.64 7.12
N ASP A 287 10.00 2.62 7.92
CA ASP A 287 10.93 1.73 8.61
C ASP A 287 10.31 0.33 8.79
N GLY A 288 11.14 -0.65 9.12
CA GLY A 288 10.70 -1.94 9.67
C GLY A 288 10.02 -2.90 8.68
N PHE A 289 9.92 -2.56 7.39
CA PHE A 289 9.37 -3.49 6.41
C PHE A 289 10.34 -4.68 6.16
N PRO A 290 9.87 -5.94 6.28
CA PRO A 290 10.77 -7.10 6.32
C PRO A 290 11.11 -7.64 4.92
N PHE A 291 11.80 -6.85 4.08
CA PHE A 291 12.16 -7.22 2.71
C PHE A 291 12.82 -8.60 2.61
N GLU A 292 13.84 -8.87 3.43
CA GLU A 292 14.59 -10.14 3.41
C GLU A 292 13.71 -11.35 3.71
N SER A 293 12.79 -11.22 4.66
CA SER A 293 11.84 -12.29 5.01
C SER A 293 10.91 -12.64 3.84
N LEU A 294 10.59 -11.64 3.01
CA LEU A 294 9.80 -11.81 1.77
C LEU A 294 10.65 -12.32 0.59
N GLY A 295 11.96 -12.54 0.77
CA GLY A 295 12.87 -12.98 -0.28
C GLY A 295 13.29 -11.86 -1.24
N LEU A 296 13.30 -10.61 -0.74
CA LEU A 296 13.73 -9.42 -1.46
C LEU A 296 15.04 -8.89 -0.87
N PRO A 297 15.86 -8.17 -1.66
CA PRO A 297 17.00 -7.43 -1.12
C PRO A 297 16.52 -6.29 -0.21
N ASP A 298 17.42 -5.76 0.63
CA ASP A 298 17.14 -4.56 1.44
C ASP A 298 16.91 -3.35 0.53
N ASN A 299 15.66 -3.14 0.16
CA ASN A 299 15.28 -2.07 -0.75
C ASN A 299 15.25 -0.70 -0.07
N TYR A 300 15.39 -0.60 1.26
CA TYR A 300 15.60 0.70 1.90
C TYR A 300 16.93 1.33 1.52
N ALA A 301 17.93 0.54 1.13
CA ALA A 301 19.23 1.03 0.69
C ALA A 301 19.21 1.62 -0.74
N GLN A 302 18.09 1.50 -1.46
CA GLN A 302 18.01 2.01 -2.82
C GLN A 302 17.91 3.55 -2.85
N PRO A 303 18.63 4.22 -3.76
CA PRO A 303 18.52 5.67 -3.91
C PRO A 303 17.11 6.10 -4.31
N LEU A 304 16.56 7.12 -3.64
CA LEU A 304 15.23 7.63 -3.96
C LEU A 304 15.25 8.51 -5.23
N PRO A 305 14.56 8.11 -6.31
CA PRO A 305 14.58 8.85 -7.58
C PRO A 305 13.96 10.24 -7.47
N SER A 306 13.01 10.45 -6.57
CA SER A 306 12.40 11.75 -6.30
C SER A 306 13.42 12.79 -5.85
N LEU A 307 14.34 12.39 -4.96
CA LEU A 307 15.41 13.26 -4.47
C LEU A 307 16.46 13.50 -5.57
N LEU A 308 16.95 12.43 -6.20
CA LEU A 308 18.10 12.50 -7.11
C LEU A 308 17.75 13.04 -8.50
N LEU A 309 16.63 12.64 -9.08
CA LEU A 309 16.25 13.02 -10.45
C LEU A 309 15.45 14.30 -10.50
N PHE A 310 14.72 14.62 -9.43
CA PHE A 310 13.74 15.70 -9.45
C PHE A 310 13.89 16.70 -8.30
N GLY A 311 14.91 16.52 -7.45
CA GLY A 311 15.29 17.50 -6.44
C GLY A 311 14.25 17.68 -5.34
N PHE A 312 13.39 16.68 -5.12
CA PHE A 312 12.50 16.67 -3.95
C PHE A 312 13.32 16.67 -2.66
N GLU A 313 12.68 17.01 -1.55
CA GLU A 313 13.30 17.04 -0.23
C GLU A 313 12.51 16.20 0.79
N ALA A 314 13.17 15.80 1.87
CA ALA A 314 12.52 15.27 3.05
C ALA A 314 12.43 16.36 4.11
N ASP A 315 11.28 16.47 4.78
CA ASP A 315 11.13 17.34 5.96
C ASP A 315 11.45 16.60 7.26
N THR A 316 11.47 17.34 8.37
CA THR A 316 11.72 16.78 9.70
C THR A 316 10.69 15.72 10.08
N GLY A 317 9.43 15.87 9.64
CA GLY A 317 8.36 14.92 9.96
C GLY A 317 8.59 13.56 9.32
N PHE A 318 9.02 13.53 8.05
CA PHE A 318 9.42 12.29 7.38
C PHE A 318 10.67 11.70 8.03
N MET A 319 11.69 12.52 8.31
CA MET A 319 12.93 12.05 8.92
C MET A 319 12.74 11.44 10.32
N GLN A 320 11.71 11.88 11.07
CA GLN A 320 11.35 11.28 12.35
C GLN A 320 10.71 9.89 12.21
N ARG A 321 10.02 9.62 11.11
CA ARG A 321 9.38 8.33 10.82
C ARG A 321 10.28 7.36 10.07
N ALA A 322 11.27 7.89 9.34
CA ALA A 322 12.21 7.11 8.56
C ALA A 322 13.19 6.32 9.44
N GLY A 323 13.35 5.04 9.12
CA GLY A 323 14.36 4.18 9.74
C GLY A 323 15.79 4.63 9.46
N PRO A 324 16.80 4.07 10.16
CA PRO A 324 18.20 4.41 9.93
C PRO A 324 18.63 4.30 8.46
N ARG A 325 18.24 3.20 7.79
CA ARG A 325 18.57 2.96 6.37
C ARG A 325 18.00 4.03 5.45
N LEU A 326 16.71 4.36 5.60
CA LEU A 326 16.06 5.34 4.73
C LEU A 326 16.59 6.75 5.01
N ARG A 327 16.93 7.09 6.26
CA ARG A 327 17.62 8.34 6.60
C ARG A 327 19.00 8.44 5.96
N GLU A 328 19.80 7.37 6.00
CA GLU A 328 21.11 7.30 5.33
C GLU A 328 20.97 7.58 3.82
N VAL A 329 19.98 6.98 3.17
CA VAL A 329 19.70 7.22 1.74
C VAL A 329 19.30 8.66 1.46
N VAL A 330 18.44 9.26 2.30
CA VAL A 330 18.03 10.66 2.14
C VAL A 330 19.24 11.61 2.25
N GLU A 331 20.11 11.41 3.25
CA GLU A 331 21.30 12.24 3.41
C GLU A 331 22.31 12.04 2.29
N ALA A 332 22.51 10.79 1.85
CA ALA A 332 23.36 10.50 0.69
C ALA A 332 22.83 11.19 -0.58
N ALA A 333 21.52 11.20 -0.79
CA ALA A 333 20.91 11.90 -1.93
C ALA A 333 21.10 13.42 -1.84
N ARG A 334 20.98 14.02 -0.64
CA ARG A 334 21.25 15.46 -0.43
C ARG A 334 22.70 15.83 -0.74
N GLN A 335 23.65 15.00 -0.29
CA GLN A 335 25.07 15.18 -0.59
C GLN A 335 25.35 15.08 -2.09
N GLU A 336 24.75 14.07 -2.74
CA GLU A 336 24.91 13.85 -4.18
C GLU A 336 24.34 15.00 -5.01
N VAL A 337 23.15 15.50 -4.69
CA VAL A 337 22.56 16.69 -5.33
C VAL A 337 23.47 17.91 -5.14
N SER A 338 24.05 18.10 -3.96
CA SER A 338 24.96 19.21 -3.68
C SER A 338 26.28 19.10 -4.48
N ARG A 339 26.86 17.90 -4.55
CA ARG A 339 28.05 17.61 -5.36
C ARG A 339 27.78 17.86 -6.85
N GLN A 340 26.62 17.43 -7.33
CA GLN A 340 26.19 17.66 -8.71
C GLN A 340 25.94 19.14 -9.04
N ALA A 341 25.50 19.94 -8.07
CA ALA A 341 25.37 21.38 -8.22
C ALA A 341 26.75 22.05 -8.35
N LEU A 342 27.69 21.70 -7.46
CA LEU A 342 29.07 22.20 -7.47
C LEU A 342 29.77 21.88 -8.79
N ASN A 343 29.66 20.64 -9.29
CA ASN A 343 30.24 20.22 -10.57
C ASN A 343 29.70 21.01 -11.78
N ARG A 344 28.56 21.69 -11.62
CA ARG A 344 27.91 22.51 -12.66
C ARG A 344 28.06 24.01 -12.41
N GLY A 345 28.82 24.41 -11.38
CA GLY A 345 28.97 25.81 -10.99
C GLY A 345 27.67 26.45 -10.48
N LEU A 346 26.78 25.65 -9.89
CA LEU A 346 25.48 26.09 -9.36
C LEU A 346 25.43 25.96 -7.84
N THR A 347 24.62 26.78 -7.20
CA THR A 347 24.21 26.51 -5.81
C THR A 347 23.28 25.30 -5.74
N PRO A 348 23.23 24.56 -4.61
CA PRO A 348 22.29 23.45 -4.45
C PRO A 348 20.82 23.85 -4.67
N ALA A 349 20.43 25.07 -4.26
CA ALA A 349 19.09 25.59 -4.47
C ALA A 349 18.77 25.82 -5.97
N GLU A 350 19.69 26.39 -6.74
CA GLU A 350 19.53 26.56 -8.18
C GLU A 350 19.45 25.24 -8.92
N TYR A 351 20.30 24.28 -8.56
CA TYR A 351 20.28 22.97 -9.18
C TYR A 351 18.96 22.24 -8.91
N ARG A 352 18.45 22.28 -7.68
CA ARG A 352 17.13 21.72 -7.34
C ARG A 352 15.98 22.36 -8.11
N ARG A 353 16.00 23.69 -8.33
CA ARG A 353 15.00 24.34 -9.20
C ARG A 353 15.02 23.77 -10.62
N ARG A 354 16.20 23.49 -11.18
CA ARG A 354 16.33 22.84 -12.50
C ARG A 354 15.79 21.41 -12.49
N LEU A 355 16.06 20.63 -11.43
CA LEU A 355 15.49 19.28 -11.29
C LEU A 355 13.95 19.31 -11.17
N ALA A 356 13.40 20.28 -10.45
CA ALA A 356 11.94 20.48 -10.37
C ALA A 356 11.32 20.92 -11.71
N GLU A 357 12.05 21.65 -12.55
CA GLU A 357 11.66 21.92 -13.94
C GLU A 357 11.66 20.65 -14.79
N GLN A 358 12.67 19.80 -14.65
CA GLN A 358 12.74 18.50 -15.33
C GLN A 358 11.55 17.61 -14.94
N TYR A 359 11.13 17.61 -13.67
CA TYR A 359 9.92 16.90 -13.24
C TYR A 359 8.67 17.38 -13.98
N ARG A 360 8.49 18.71 -14.08
CA ARG A 360 7.34 19.31 -14.79
C ARG A 360 7.36 18.98 -16.28
N GLN A 361 8.54 18.97 -16.91
CA GLN A 361 8.71 18.58 -18.30
C GLN A 361 8.38 17.09 -18.49
N ALA A 362 8.90 16.22 -17.62
CA ALA A 362 8.64 14.79 -17.63
C ALA A 362 7.14 14.47 -17.55
N LEU A 363 6.40 15.14 -16.64
CA LEU A 363 4.95 14.96 -16.53
C LEU A 363 4.20 15.36 -17.82
N ARG A 364 4.63 16.44 -18.50
CA ARG A 364 4.04 16.84 -19.78
C ARG A 364 4.32 15.79 -20.86
N SER A 365 5.56 15.31 -20.96
CA SER A 365 5.94 14.26 -21.91
C SER A 365 5.12 12.98 -21.71
N VAL A 366 4.89 12.56 -20.47
CA VAL A 366 4.03 11.40 -20.16
C VAL A 366 2.59 11.65 -20.60
N ALA A 367 2.02 12.83 -20.32
CA ALA A 367 0.66 13.16 -20.72
C ALA A 367 0.50 13.16 -22.25
N ASP A 368 1.44 13.73 -22.98
CA ASP A 368 1.43 13.79 -24.45
C ASP A 368 1.53 12.38 -25.05
N MET A 369 2.41 11.52 -24.51
CA MET A 369 2.52 10.12 -24.94
C MET A 369 1.23 9.33 -24.68
N GLN A 370 0.57 9.55 -23.54
CA GLN A 370 -0.71 8.90 -23.24
C GLN A 370 -1.81 9.33 -24.20
N GLN A 371 -1.86 10.60 -24.60
CA GLN A 371 -2.83 11.07 -25.61
C GLN A 371 -2.58 10.43 -26.97
N ARG A 372 -1.32 10.38 -27.43
CA ARG A 372 -0.97 9.73 -28.71
C ARG A 372 -1.33 8.25 -28.75
N ARG A 373 -1.16 7.53 -27.63
CA ARG A 373 -1.54 6.11 -27.51
C ARG A 373 -3.06 5.87 -27.53
N GLN A 374 -3.87 6.90 -27.27
CA GLN A 374 -5.34 6.79 -27.30
C GLN A 374 -5.94 7.19 -28.66
N SER A 375 -5.16 7.87 -29.51
CA SER A 375 -5.57 8.28 -30.86
C SER A 375 -5.19 7.28 -31.96
N LEU A 376 -4.41 6.26 -31.61
CA LEU A 376 -4.09 5.10 -32.44
C LEU A 376 -5.02 3.96 -32.04
#